data_AF-A0A023G5I3-F1
#
_entry.id   AF-A0A023G5I3-F1
#
_cell.length_a   1.000
_cell.length_b   1.000
_cell.length_c   1.000
_cell.angle_alpha   90.00
_cell.angle_beta   90.00
_cell.angle_gamma   90.00
#
_symmetry.space_group_name_H-M   'P 1'
#
loop_
_entity.id
_entity.type
_entity.pdbx_description
1 polymer ?
#
loop_
_entity_poly.entity_id
_entity_poly.type
_entity_poly.pdbx_seq_one_letter_code
_entity_poly.pdbx_strand_id
1 'polypeptide(L)'
;MCNSDWAVKAGLGGTFYQALDHVILRGLIVWRFSKAHRAQFVRAFRHLTEEQRSEVFPGQRERWRVQRVVEALENFPTQTVRSMAQLIGMSKTRVYETLRDAFFKLEEYGYD
;
A
#
# COMPACT_ATOMS: atom_id res chain seq x y z
N MET A 1 39.60 -20.18 -1.83
CA MET A 1 39.36 -21.18 -0.77
C MET A 1 38.52 -20.51 0.32
N CYS A 2 37.52 -21.25 0.82
CA CYS A 2 36.64 -20.96 1.98
C CYS A 2 37.44 -20.57 3.24
N ASN A 3 36.93 -20.10 4.38
CA ASN A 3 35.62 -20.12 5.07
C ASN A 3 35.77 -19.07 6.21
N SER A 4 34.77 -18.23 6.53
CA SER A 4 33.71 -18.48 7.52
C SER A 4 34.20 -18.59 8.99
N ASP A 5 33.77 -17.60 9.80
CA ASP A 5 32.86 -17.76 10.95
C ASP A 5 33.39 -17.49 12.39
N TRP A 6 32.44 -17.04 13.22
CA TRP A 6 32.33 -16.97 14.69
C TRP A 6 32.96 -15.73 15.40
N ALA A 7 32.28 -14.96 16.25
CA ALA A 7 30.94 -15.06 16.83
C ALA A 7 30.45 -13.75 17.47
N VAL A 8 29.15 -13.48 17.25
CA VAL A 8 28.10 -12.93 18.12
C VAL A 8 28.44 -12.45 19.54
N LYS A 9 28.00 -11.21 19.88
CA LYS A 9 27.28 -10.96 21.15
C LYS A 9 26.25 -9.83 21.01
N ALA A 10 25.01 -10.19 21.34
CA ALA A 10 23.77 -9.45 21.17
C ALA A 10 23.61 -8.27 22.14
N GLY A 11 22.84 -7.26 21.72
CA GLY A 11 22.40 -6.15 22.56
C GLY A 11 21.34 -5.27 21.90
N LEU A 12 20.11 -5.78 21.79
CA LEU A 12 18.85 -5.03 21.64
C LEU A 12 18.74 -4.06 20.44
N GLY A 13 18.97 -4.56 19.24
CA GLY A 13 18.54 -3.91 18.00
C GLY A 13 17.62 -4.84 17.22
N GLY A 14 16.33 -4.52 17.12
CA GLY A 14 15.52 -5.03 15.99
C GLY A 14 14.20 -5.77 16.24
N THR A 15 13.72 -5.98 17.47
CA THR A 15 12.51 -6.80 17.68
C THR A 15 11.21 -6.05 17.98
N PHE A 16 11.23 -4.74 18.22
CA PHE A 16 9.97 -3.98 18.39
C PHE A 16 9.24 -3.71 17.06
N TYR A 17 9.97 -3.55 15.95
CA TYR A 17 9.36 -3.28 14.64
C TYR A 17 8.91 -4.54 13.88
N GLN A 18 9.39 -5.73 14.26
CA GLN A 18 8.87 -6.99 13.72
C GLN A 18 7.59 -7.42 14.42
N ALA A 19 7.44 -7.18 15.72
CA ALA A 19 6.24 -7.56 16.47
C ALA A 19 5.01 -6.70 16.12
N LEU A 20 5.21 -5.43 15.76
CA LEU A 20 4.11 -4.56 15.30
C LEU A 20 3.61 -4.89 13.88
N ASP A 21 4.43 -5.55 13.06
CA ASP A 21 4.04 -6.13 11.75
C ASP A 21 3.24 -7.45 11.93
N HIS A 22 3.01 -7.91 13.16
CA HIS A 22 2.21 -9.13 13.42
C HIS A 22 0.85 -8.85 14.09
N VAL A 23 0.71 -7.77 14.87
CA VAL A 23 -0.50 -7.55 15.69
C VAL A 23 -1.57 -6.74 14.94
N ILE A 24 -1.19 -5.73 14.15
CA ILE A 24 -2.15 -5.03 13.27
C ILE A 24 -2.47 -5.87 12.02
N LEU A 25 -1.66 -6.89 11.78
CA LEU A 25 -1.63 -7.68 10.55
C LEU A 25 -2.52 -8.93 10.62
N ARG A 26 -3.05 -9.38 11.76
CA ARG A 26 -3.88 -10.62 11.79
C ARG A 26 -5.22 -10.58 11.02
N GLY A 27 -5.70 -9.40 10.62
CA GLY A 27 -6.79 -9.23 9.62
C GLY A 27 -6.36 -8.50 8.34
N LEU A 28 -5.07 -8.20 8.22
CA LEU A 28 -4.42 -7.38 7.17
C LEU A 28 -3.37 -8.20 6.37
N ILE A 29 -2.97 -9.36 6.90
CA ILE A 29 -2.15 -10.40 6.27
C ILE A 29 -3.05 -11.15 5.29
N VAL A 30 -2.55 -11.36 4.08
CA VAL A 30 -3.20 -12.00 2.90
C VAL A 30 -3.88 -11.05 1.92
N TRP A 31 -3.93 -9.74 2.17
CA TRP A 31 -4.03 -8.81 1.03
C TRP A 31 -2.64 -8.62 0.40
N ARG A 32 -2.15 -9.68 -0.26
CA ARG A 32 -0.95 -9.57 -1.11
C ARG A 32 -1.33 -8.63 -2.24
N PHE A 33 -0.93 -7.36 -2.11
CA PHE A 33 -1.05 -6.34 -3.16
C PHE A 33 -0.15 -6.72 -4.34
N SER A 34 -0.57 -7.77 -5.05
CA SER A 34 0.09 -8.41 -6.16
C SER A 34 0.13 -7.46 -7.34
N LYS A 35 0.97 -7.74 -8.33
CA LYS A 35 1.03 -6.95 -9.57
C LYS A 35 -0.35 -6.88 -10.26
N ALA A 36 -1.14 -7.96 -10.17
CA ALA A 36 -2.50 -8.01 -10.69
C ALA A 36 -3.45 -7.07 -9.93
N HIS A 37 -3.46 -7.13 -8.59
CA HIS A 37 -4.31 -6.26 -7.77
C HIS A 37 -3.99 -4.77 -7.95
N ARG A 38 -2.71 -4.43 -8.16
CA ARG A 38 -2.29 -3.07 -8.51
C ARG A 38 -2.91 -2.59 -9.81
N ALA A 39 -2.81 -3.42 -10.85
CA ALA A 39 -3.32 -3.10 -12.17
C ALA A 39 -4.85 -2.99 -12.17
N GLN A 40 -5.53 -3.90 -11.47
CA GLN A 40 -6.97 -3.89 -11.27
C GLN A 40 -7.44 -2.63 -10.56
N PHE A 41 -6.80 -2.27 -9.43
CA PHE A 41 -7.11 -1.05 -8.69
C PHE A 41 -6.93 0.22 -9.55
N VAL A 42 -5.79 0.35 -10.24
CA VAL A 42 -5.53 1.49 -11.13
C VAL A 42 -6.58 1.54 -12.23
N ARG A 43 -6.92 0.40 -12.84
CA ARG A 43 -7.94 0.32 -13.89
C ARG A 43 -9.32 0.73 -13.38
N ALA A 44 -9.75 0.22 -12.23
CA ALA A 44 -11.02 0.53 -11.60
C ALA A 44 -11.12 2.03 -11.31
N PHE A 45 -10.10 2.61 -10.66
CA PHE A 45 -10.07 4.05 -10.36
C PHE A 45 -10.07 4.93 -11.62
N ARG A 46 -9.39 4.48 -12.69
CA ARG A 46 -9.35 5.20 -13.97
C ARG A 46 -10.66 5.10 -14.76
N HIS A 47 -11.47 4.06 -14.55
CA HIS A 47 -12.81 3.94 -15.16
C HIS A 47 -13.85 4.88 -14.54
N LEU A 48 -13.63 5.34 -13.30
CA LEU A 48 -14.52 6.32 -12.68
C LEU A 48 -14.43 7.68 -13.37
N THR A 49 -15.59 8.27 -13.68
CA THR A 49 -15.68 9.70 -14.04
C THR A 49 -15.37 10.59 -12.83
N GLU A 50 -15.21 11.89 -13.05
CA GLU A 50 -14.96 12.84 -11.96
C GLU A 50 -16.11 12.91 -10.96
N GLU A 51 -17.35 12.81 -11.45
CA GLU A 51 -18.57 12.74 -10.65
C GLU A 51 -18.57 11.46 -9.79
N GLN A 52 -18.31 10.30 -10.40
CA GLN A 52 -18.26 9.03 -9.68
C GLN A 52 -17.12 8.99 -8.65
N ARG A 53 -15.96 9.58 -8.95
CA ARG A 53 -14.88 9.73 -7.96
C ARG A 53 -15.32 10.60 -6.78
N SER A 54 -16.16 11.60 -7.02
CA SER A 54 -16.70 12.47 -5.98
C SER A 54 -17.76 11.76 -5.14
N GLU A 55 -18.52 10.83 -5.73
CA GLU A 55 -19.47 9.97 -5.02
C GLU A 55 -18.77 8.92 -4.15
N VAL A 56 -17.82 8.19 -4.72
CA VAL A 56 -17.06 7.13 -4.03
C VAL A 56 -16.14 7.72 -2.95
N PHE A 57 -15.53 8.88 -3.25
CA PHE A 57 -14.58 9.57 -2.38
C PHE A 57 -15.06 11.01 -2.12
N PRO A 58 -16.05 11.23 -1.24
CA PRO A 58 -16.59 12.56 -0.99
C PRO A 58 -15.55 13.53 -0.43
N GLY A 59 -14.60 13.04 0.37
CA GLY A 59 -13.56 13.85 0.97
C GLY A 59 -12.52 14.34 -0.04
N GLN A 60 -12.31 15.66 -0.14
CA GLN A 60 -11.26 16.23 -1.01
C GLN A 60 -9.85 15.71 -0.65
N ARG A 61 -9.52 15.66 0.65
CA ARG A 61 -8.24 15.10 1.14
C ARG A 61 -8.12 13.60 0.88
N GLU A 62 -9.23 12.88 0.82
CA GLU A 62 -9.24 11.46 0.46
C GLU A 62 -8.97 11.29 -1.03
N ARG A 63 -9.72 11.97 -1.90
CA ARG A 63 -9.49 11.98 -3.36
C ARG A 63 -8.05 12.28 -3.71
N TRP A 64 -7.49 13.33 -3.13
CA TRP A 64 -6.09 13.71 -3.37
C TRP A 64 -5.10 12.59 -2.96
N ARG A 65 -5.34 11.92 -1.82
CA ARG A 65 -4.49 10.81 -1.37
C ARG A 65 -4.61 9.60 -2.29
N VAL A 66 -5.83 9.22 -2.66
CA VAL A 66 -6.07 8.10 -3.58
C VAL A 66 -5.43 8.37 -4.93
N GLN A 67 -5.62 9.57 -5.47
CA GLN A 67 -5.00 10.00 -6.71
C GLN A 67 -3.46 9.95 -6.64
N ARG A 68 -2.86 10.49 -5.59
CA ARG A 68 -1.40 10.41 -5.35
C ARG A 68 -0.89 8.97 -5.36
N VAL A 69 -1.62 8.06 -4.71
CA VAL A 69 -1.25 6.63 -4.67
C VAL A 69 -1.42 5.96 -6.04
N VAL A 70 -2.48 6.27 -6.79
CA VAL A 70 -2.70 5.77 -8.15
C VAL A 70 -1.59 6.23 -9.08
N GLU A 71 -1.26 7.53 -9.08
CA GLU A 71 -0.16 8.09 -9.87
C GLU A 71 1.18 7.43 -9.52
N ALA A 72 1.40 7.12 -8.24
CA ALA A 72 2.62 6.43 -7.81
C ALA A 72 2.69 4.99 -8.33
N LEU A 73 1.55 4.28 -8.36
CA LEU A 73 1.48 2.92 -8.89
C LEU A 73 1.72 2.88 -10.41
N GLU A 74 1.27 3.91 -11.13
CA GLU A 74 1.48 4.05 -12.58
C GLU A 74 2.93 4.45 -12.91
N ASN A 75 3.50 5.40 -12.18
CA ASN A 75 4.87 5.89 -12.41
C ASN A 75 5.93 4.88 -11.95
N PHE A 76 5.62 4.06 -10.94
CA PHE A 76 6.58 3.16 -10.31
C PHE A 76 6.06 1.71 -10.20
N PRO A 77 5.66 1.05 -11.30
CA PRO A 77 4.95 -0.22 -11.27
C PRO A 77 5.76 -1.39 -10.71
N THR A 78 7.10 -1.31 -10.77
CA THR A 78 8.03 -2.33 -10.27
C THR A 78 8.52 -2.07 -8.84
N GLN A 79 8.26 -0.88 -8.29
CA GLN A 79 8.71 -0.53 -6.95
C GLN A 79 7.87 -1.20 -5.86
N THR A 80 8.49 -1.41 -4.70
CA THR A 80 7.75 -1.85 -3.50
C THR A 80 6.88 -0.71 -2.97
N VAL A 81 5.81 -1.05 -2.24
CA VAL A 81 4.96 -0.03 -1.57
C VAL A 81 5.78 0.84 -0.63
N ARG A 82 6.81 0.28 0.02
CA ARG A 82 7.73 1.02 0.88
C ARG A 82 8.51 2.08 0.09
N SER A 83 9.13 1.69 -1.02
CA SER A 83 9.90 2.61 -1.87
C SER A 83 8.99 3.69 -2.46
N MET A 84 7.80 3.30 -2.92
CA MET A 84 6.79 4.21 -3.46
C MET A 84 6.32 5.23 -2.41
N ALA A 85 6.06 4.80 -1.18
CA ALA A 85 5.65 5.68 -0.08
C ALA A 85 6.70 6.77 0.19
N GLN A 86 7.98 6.42 0.17
CA GLN A 86 9.08 7.39 0.31
C GLN A 86 9.09 8.41 -0.85
N LEU A 87 8.89 7.96 -2.09
CA LEU A 87 8.89 8.83 -3.27
C LEU A 87 7.75 9.86 -3.25
N ILE A 88 6.58 9.49 -2.75
CA ILE A 88 5.41 10.38 -2.68
C ILE A 88 5.28 11.14 -1.36
N GLY A 89 6.24 10.98 -0.43
CA GLY A 89 6.24 11.65 0.87
C GLY A 89 5.14 11.17 1.82
N MET A 90 4.74 9.89 1.74
CA MET A 90 3.73 9.28 2.61
C MET A 90 4.34 8.17 3.46
N SER A 91 3.73 7.88 4.62
CA SER A 91 4.14 6.70 5.40
C SER A 91 3.65 5.42 4.72
N LYS A 92 4.42 4.32 4.85
CA LYS A 92 4.03 2.98 4.34
C LYS A 92 2.63 2.61 4.83
N THR A 93 2.37 2.78 6.13
CA THR A 93 1.06 2.50 6.74
C THR A 93 -0.06 3.30 6.06
N ARG A 94 0.15 4.60 5.85
CA ARG A 94 -0.84 5.45 5.20
C ARG A 94 -1.15 5.02 3.76
N VAL A 95 -0.15 4.54 3.02
CA VAL A 95 -0.38 4.00 1.67
C VAL A 95 -1.23 2.73 1.73
N TYR A 96 -0.93 1.79 2.64
CA TYR A 96 -1.75 0.58 2.80
C TYR A 96 -3.18 0.89 3.25
N GLU A 97 -3.37 1.80 4.21
CA GLU A 97 -4.71 2.29 4.60
C GLU A 97 -5.46 2.85 3.40
N THR A 98 -4.82 3.77 2.66
CA THR A 98 -5.43 4.42 1.49
C THR A 98 -5.82 3.40 0.42
N LEU A 99 -4.96 2.41 0.15
CA LEU A 99 -5.26 1.35 -0.80
C LEU A 99 -6.42 0.47 -0.34
N ARG A 100 -6.45 0.10 0.95
CA ARG A 100 -7.51 -0.73 1.53
C ARG A 100 -8.86 -0.02 1.47
N ASP A 101 -8.90 1.21 1.97
CA ASP A 101 -10.12 2.02 2.01
C ASP A 101 -10.63 2.26 0.58
N ALA A 102 -9.72 2.57 -0.35
CA ALA A 102 -10.10 2.83 -1.73
C ALA A 102 -10.60 1.58 -2.46
N PHE A 103 -10.00 0.43 -2.21
CA PHE A 103 -10.46 -0.81 -2.81
C PHE A 103 -11.82 -1.25 -2.27
N PHE A 104 -12.01 -1.20 -0.95
CA PHE A 104 -13.30 -1.54 -0.34
C PHE A 104 -14.43 -0.66 -0.90
N LYS A 105 -14.18 0.64 -1.06
CA LYS A 105 -15.15 1.58 -1.64
C LYS A 105 -15.42 1.32 -3.12
N LEU A 106 -14.41 0.90 -3.88
CA LEU A 106 -14.58 0.52 -5.29
C LEU A 106 -15.40 -0.77 -5.43
N GLU A 107 -15.14 -1.77 -4.57
CA GLU A 107 -15.92 -3.01 -4.49
C GLU A 107 -17.38 -2.74 -4.09
N GLU A 108 -17.61 -1.91 -3.07
CA GLU A 108 -18.97 -1.50 -2.65
C GLU A 108 -19.73 -0.75 -3.76
N TYR A 109 -19.01 -0.01 -4.61
CA TYR A 109 -19.59 0.68 -5.75
C TYR A 109 -19.80 -0.25 -6.97
N GLY A 110 -19.36 -1.51 -6.90
CA GLY A 110 -19.58 -2.53 -7.93
C GLY A 110 -18.47 -2.64 -8.97
N TYR A 111 -17.25 -2.17 -8.68
CA TYR A 111 -16.09 -2.39 -9.52
C TYR A 111 -15.27 -3.60 -9.01
N ASP A 112 -15.33 -4.69 -9.77
CA ASP A 112 -14.47 -5.89 -9.66
C ASP A 112 -13.32 -5.81 -10.68
#